data_AF-A0A2E1H815-F1
#
_entry.id   AF-A0A2E1H815-F1
#
_cell.length_a   1.000
_cell.length_b   1.000
_cell.length_c   1.000
_cell.angle_alpha   90.00
_cell.angle_beta   90.00
_cell.angle_gamma   90.00
#
_symmetry.space_group_name_H-M   'P 1'
#
loop_
_entity.id
_entity.type
_entity.pdbx_description
1 polymer ?
#
loop_
_entity_poly.entity_id
_entity_poly.type
_entity_poly.pdbx_seq_one_letter_code
_entity_poly.pdbx_strand_id
1 'polypeptide(L)'
;MRSAIIMLAALLAFAAQPAARADDAGDIRATIAGQLDAFNAGDGAAAWSYAAPNIQAIFPTPDVFMGMVQSGYDPVYRSSNPVFGPLKAEGQGFRQEVRITDRNGKSWIASYTLQRQADGSMKITGCSLRKGDDVAV
;
A
#
# COMPACT_ATOMS: atom_id res chain seq x y z
N MET A 1 -29.05 54.14 2.63
CA MET A 1 -28.09 54.09 3.76
C MET A 1 -28.84 53.47 4.94
N ARG A 2 -28.57 52.30 5.52
CA ARG A 2 -27.45 51.36 5.54
C ARG A 2 -28.09 49.99 5.82
N SER A 3 -28.13 49.07 4.86
CA SER A 3 -28.56 47.70 5.12
C SER A 3 -27.38 46.97 5.77
N ALA A 4 -27.54 46.54 7.01
CA ALA A 4 -26.50 45.85 7.78
C ALA A 4 -26.22 44.48 7.14
N ILE A 5 -24.99 44.30 6.67
CA ILE A 5 -24.44 43.05 6.15
C ILE A 5 -24.08 42.20 7.36
N ILE A 6 -24.86 41.15 7.65
CA ILE A 6 -24.44 40.10 8.58
C ILE A 6 -23.67 39.08 7.74
N MET A 7 -22.34 39.18 7.79
CA MET A 7 -21.41 38.19 7.27
C MET A 7 -21.64 36.84 7.97
N LEU A 8 -22.17 35.86 7.24
CA LEU A 8 -22.08 34.47 7.64
C LEU A 8 -20.72 33.95 7.17
N ALA A 9 -19.74 33.96 8.08
CA ALA A 9 -18.44 33.34 7.90
C ALA A 9 -18.61 31.81 7.77
N ALA A 10 -18.74 31.33 6.54
CA ALA A 10 -18.60 29.91 6.25
C ALA A 10 -17.13 29.53 6.46
N LEU A 11 -16.86 28.88 7.59
CA LEU A 11 -15.61 28.19 7.88
C LEU A 11 -15.33 27.19 6.76
N LEU A 12 -14.47 27.58 5.82
CA LEU A 12 -13.79 26.67 4.90
C LEU A 12 -12.83 25.81 5.73
N ALA A 13 -13.33 24.71 6.28
CA ALA A 13 -12.52 23.60 6.71
C ALA A 13 -11.93 22.92 5.46
N PHE A 14 -10.89 23.55 4.88
CA PHE A 14 -10.02 22.86 3.95
C PHE A 14 -9.32 21.76 4.74
N ALA A 15 -9.83 20.53 4.65
CA ALA A 15 -9.09 19.35 5.07
C ALA A 15 -7.78 19.35 4.27
N ALA A 16 -6.68 19.69 4.93
CA ALA A 16 -5.36 19.68 4.32
C ALA A 16 -5.10 18.26 3.79
N GLN A 17 -5.13 18.10 2.47
CA GLN A 17 -4.63 16.90 1.85
C GLN A 17 -3.13 16.86 2.13
N PRO A 18 -2.58 15.74 2.63
CA PRO A 18 -1.15 15.64 2.87
C PRO A 18 -0.44 15.94 1.55
N ALA A 19 0.40 16.98 1.55
CA ALA A 19 1.20 17.31 0.39
C ALA A 19 2.14 16.13 0.12
N ALA A 20 2.01 15.52 -1.05
CA ALA A 20 2.93 14.47 -1.48
C ALA A 20 4.36 15.02 -1.40
N ARG A 21 5.23 14.36 -0.64
CA ARG A 21 6.65 14.66 -0.58
C ARG A 21 7.28 14.26 -1.90
N ALA A 22 8.33 14.99 -2.30
CA ALA A 22 9.05 14.74 -3.54
C ALA A 22 9.53 13.29 -3.71
N ASP A 23 9.73 12.56 -2.60
CA ASP A 23 10.23 11.18 -2.58
C ASP A 23 9.20 10.11 -2.16
N ASP A 24 7.91 10.44 -2.09
CA ASP A 24 6.90 9.43 -1.70
C ASP A 24 6.90 8.23 -2.66
N ALA A 25 7.09 8.46 -3.96
CA ALA A 25 7.14 7.38 -4.94
C ALA A 25 8.33 6.43 -4.75
N GLY A 26 9.49 6.96 -4.33
CA GLY A 26 10.69 6.17 -4.04
C GLY A 26 10.47 5.30 -2.81
N ASP A 27 10.06 5.92 -1.70
CA ASP A 27 9.77 5.23 -0.44
C ASP A 27 8.70 4.15 -0.59
N ILE A 28 7.62 4.40 -1.35
CA ILE A 28 6.56 3.43 -1.60
C ILE A 28 7.10 2.21 -2.33
N ARG A 29 7.88 2.41 -3.39
CA ARG A 29 8.48 1.32 -4.16
C ARG A 29 9.46 0.51 -3.31
N ALA A 30 10.30 1.20 -2.52
CA ALA A 30 11.25 0.57 -1.63
C ALA A 30 10.55 -0.27 -0.54
N THR A 31 9.50 0.25 0.09
CA THR A 31 8.71 -0.48 1.10
C THR A 31 8.06 -1.74 0.52
N ILE A 32 7.44 -1.66 -0.66
CA ILE A 32 6.83 -2.85 -1.28
C ILE A 32 7.90 -3.85 -1.71
N ALA A 33 8.96 -3.39 -2.39
CA ALA A 33 10.04 -4.26 -2.83
C ALA A 33 10.69 -4.99 -1.65
N GLY A 34 10.99 -4.27 -0.56
CA GLY A 34 11.55 -4.87 0.64
C GLY A 34 10.64 -5.93 1.27
N GLN A 35 9.31 -5.72 1.26
CA GLN A 35 8.38 -6.73 1.74
C GLN A 35 8.35 -7.97 0.82
N LEU A 36 8.36 -7.77 -0.51
CA LEU A 36 8.40 -8.88 -1.48
C LEU A 36 9.70 -9.69 -1.36
N ASP A 37 10.83 -9.02 -1.19
CA ASP A 37 12.13 -9.67 -0.98
C ASP A 37 12.16 -10.46 0.33
N ALA A 38 11.59 -9.91 1.40
CA ALA A 38 11.44 -10.61 2.68
C ALA A 38 10.54 -11.86 2.54
N PHE A 39 9.45 -11.78 1.78
CA PHE A 39 8.63 -12.96 1.47
C PHE A 39 9.43 -14.03 0.71
N ASN A 40 10.15 -13.64 -0.33
CA ASN A 40 10.99 -14.55 -1.13
C ASN A 40 12.11 -15.20 -0.30
N ALA A 41 12.66 -14.48 0.68
CA ALA A 41 13.65 -15.00 1.63
C ALA A 41 13.04 -15.86 2.75
N GLY A 42 11.71 -15.89 2.88
CA GLY A 42 11.03 -16.51 4.01
C GLY A 42 11.19 -15.76 5.34
N ASP A 43 11.64 -14.50 5.30
CA ASP A 43 11.83 -13.65 6.47
C ASP A 43 10.51 -12.96 6.87
N GLY A 44 9.72 -13.68 7.65
CA GLY A 44 8.43 -13.19 8.13
C GLY A 44 8.54 -11.97 9.05
N ALA A 45 9.62 -11.85 9.82
CA ALA A 45 9.82 -10.73 10.73
C ALA A 45 10.09 -9.44 9.95
N ALA A 46 10.97 -9.49 8.94
CA ALA A 46 11.20 -8.37 8.04
C ALA A 46 9.93 -8.02 7.26
N ALA A 47 9.24 -9.00 6.69
CA ALA A 47 8.00 -8.76 5.93
C ALA A 47 6.90 -8.09 6.77
N TRP A 48 6.73 -8.55 8.02
CA TRP A 48 5.77 -7.99 8.98
C TRP A 48 6.16 -6.56 9.42
N SER A 49 7.45 -6.24 9.45
CA SER A 49 7.92 -4.90 9.81
C SER A 49 7.50 -3.81 8.82
N TYR A 50 7.25 -4.14 7.55
CA TYR A 50 6.74 -3.20 6.54
C TYR A 50 5.24 -2.91 6.69
N ALA A 51 4.52 -3.75 7.44
CA ALA A 51 3.09 -3.57 7.68
C ALA A 51 2.83 -2.40 8.64
N ALA A 52 1.75 -1.67 8.39
CA ALA A 52 1.30 -0.57 9.25
C ALA A 52 0.64 -1.10 10.54
N PRO A 53 0.51 -0.26 11.58
CA PRO A 53 -0.07 -0.67 12.87
C PRO A 53 -1.46 -1.30 12.77
N ASN A 54 -2.29 -0.89 11.81
CA ASN A 54 -3.61 -1.49 11.59
C ASN A 54 -3.53 -2.97 11.17
N ILE A 55 -2.56 -3.34 10.32
CA ILE A 55 -2.33 -4.74 9.94
C ILE A 55 -1.71 -5.50 11.11
N GLN A 56 -0.73 -4.90 11.80
CA GLN A 56 -0.09 -5.53 12.96
C GLN A 56 -1.08 -5.76 14.11
N ALA A 57 -2.11 -4.92 14.28
CA ALA A 57 -3.17 -5.14 15.26
C ALA A 57 -4.04 -6.37 14.93
N ILE A 58 -4.26 -6.65 13.64
CA ILE A 58 -5.04 -7.81 13.17
C ILE A 58 -4.19 -9.08 13.20
N PHE A 59 -2.91 -8.98 12.88
CA PHE A 59 -1.93 -10.07 12.86
C PHE A 59 -0.76 -9.73 13.80
N PRO A 60 -0.90 -9.97 15.12
CA PRO A 60 0.01 -9.45 16.15
C PRO A 60 1.42 -10.04 16.16
N THR A 61 1.65 -11.12 15.42
CA THR A 61 2.96 -11.76 15.33
C THR A 61 3.34 -12.02 13.87
N PRO A 62 4.65 -12.08 13.55
CA PRO A 62 5.12 -12.49 12.25
C PRO A 62 4.53 -13.83 11.80
N ASP A 63 4.45 -14.82 12.69
CA ASP A 63 3.93 -16.16 12.35
C ASP A 63 2.45 -16.12 11.93
N VAL A 64 1.62 -15.36 12.66
CA VAL A 64 0.19 -15.20 12.34
C VAL A 64 0.02 -14.47 11.01
N PHE A 65 0.82 -13.42 10.78
CA PHE A 65 0.82 -12.69 9.52
C PHE A 65 1.23 -13.58 8.34
N MET A 66 2.32 -14.33 8.49
CA MET A 66 2.84 -15.22 7.45
C MET A 66 1.87 -16.36 7.15
N GLY A 67 1.21 -16.93 8.15
CA GLY A 67 0.19 -17.95 7.95
C GLY A 67 -0.97 -17.46 7.06
N MET A 68 -1.43 -16.22 7.27
CA MET A 68 -2.46 -15.60 6.44
C MET A 68 -1.94 -15.33 5.01
N VAL A 69 -0.75 -14.74 4.88
CA VAL A 69 -0.15 -14.40 3.57
C VAL A 69 0.07 -15.65 2.71
N GLN A 70 0.63 -16.72 3.29
CA GLN A 70 0.87 -17.97 2.57
C GLN A 70 -0.43 -18.64 2.12
N SER A 71 -1.52 -18.47 2.87
CA SER A 71 -2.81 -19.11 2.55
C SER A 71 -3.64 -18.32 1.54
N GLY A 72 -3.61 -16.98 1.59
CA GLY A 72 -4.50 -16.11 0.79
C GLY A 72 -3.80 -15.32 -0.32
N TYR A 73 -2.47 -15.25 -0.29
CA TYR A 73 -1.67 -14.35 -1.12
C TYR A 73 -0.42 -15.05 -1.70
N ASP A 74 -0.50 -16.34 -2.02
CA ASP A 74 0.61 -17.12 -2.60
C ASP A 74 1.32 -16.41 -3.79
N PRO A 75 0.62 -15.74 -4.74
CA PRO A 75 1.29 -14.98 -5.80
C PRO A 75 2.22 -13.86 -5.28
N VAL A 76 1.88 -13.23 -4.16
CA VAL A 76 2.68 -12.18 -3.52
C VAL A 76 3.83 -12.80 -2.74
N TYR A 77 3.55 -13.88 -2.00
CA TYR A 77 4.54 -14.57 -1.18
C TYR A 77 5.70 -15.15 -2.00
N ARG A 78 5.42 -15.61 -3.22
CA ARG A 78 6.41 -16.16 -4.16
C ARG A 78 6.42 -15.39 -5.47
N SER A 79 6.46 -14.06 -5.37
CA SER A 79 6.44 -13.21 -6.55
C SER A 79 7.78 -13.23 -7.28
N SER A 80 7.72 -13.24 -8.61
CA SER A 80 8.88 -13.00 -9.48
C SER A 80 8.59 -11.79 -10.38
N ASN A 81 9.65 -11.03 -10.68
CA ASN A 81 9.62 -9.87 -11.60
C ASN A 81 8.47 -8.87 -11.33
N PRO A 82 8.38 -8.28 -10.11
CA PRO A 82 7.34 -7.30 -9.83
C PRO A 82 7.48 -6.07 -10.74
N VAL A 83 6.40 -5.73 -11.45
CA VAL A 83 6.34 -4.54 -12.31
C VAL A 83 5.44 -3.51 -11.65
N PHE A 84 6.05 -2.41 -11.19
CA PHE A 84 5.35 -1.29 -10.58
C PHE A 84 4.55 -0.52 -11.64
N GLY A 85 3.24 -0.49 -11.45
CA GLY A 85 2.29 0.23 -12.28
C GLY A 85 1.96 1.63 -11.77
N PRO A 86 0.74 2.13 -12.04
CA PRO A 86 0.31 3.44 -11.60
C PRO A 86 0.35 3.62 -10.08
N LEU A 87 0.89 4.76 -9.66
CA LEU A 87 0.81 5.29 -8.31
C LEU A 87 -0.29 6.35 -8.26
N LYS A 88 -1.17 6.27 -7.26
CA LYS A 88 -2.26 7.23 -7.05
C LYS A 88 -2.30 7.64 -5.59
N ALA A 89 -2.62 8.91 -5.33
CA ALA A 89 -3.03 9.31 -3.99
C ALA A 89 -4.42 8.72 -3.67
N GLU A 90 -4.62 8.27 -2.44
CA GLU A 90 -5.88 7.70 -1.96
C GLU A 90 -6.12 8.12 -0.52
N GLY A 91 -7.10 9.01 -0.31
CA GLY A 91 -7.37 9.58 1.01
C GLY A 91 -6.15 10.28 1.60
N GLN A 92 -5.65 9.77 2.73
CA GLN A 92 -4.45 10.27 3.44
C GLN A 92 -3.18 9.50 3.06
N GLY A 93 -3.26 8.58 2.11
CA GLY A 93 -2.17 7.71 1.71
C GLY A 93 -2.10 7.53 0.19
N PHE A 94 -1.63 6.36 -0.21
CA PHE A 94 -1.30 6.05 -1.59
C PHE A 94 -1.77 4.65 -1.95
N ARG A 95 -2.08 4.47 -3.23
CA ARG A 95 -2.32 3.17 -3.85
C ARG A 95 -1.29 2.93 -4.95
N GLN A 96 -0.56 1.83 -4.84
CA GLN A 96 0.42 1.38 -5.83
C GLN A 96 -0.02 0.03 -6.38
N GLU A 97 -0.27 -0.05 -7.69
CA GLU A 97 -0.47 -1.34 -8.36
C GLU A 97 0.87 -1.98 -8.69
N VAL A 98 0.98 -3.29 -8.44
CA VAL A 98 2.15 -4.09 -8.79
C VAL A 98 1.67 -5.33 -9.53
N ARG A 99 2.13 -5.50 -10.77
CA ARG A 99 1.90 -6.73 -11.52
C ARG A 99 2.92 -7.77 -11.08
N ILE A 100 2.43 -8.97 -10.79
CA ILE A 100 3.22 -10.13 -10.36
C ILE A 100 2.76 -11.36 -11.14
N THR A 101 3.68 -12.28 -11.37
CA THR A 101 3.39 -13.57 -12.01
C THR A 101 3.53 -14.67 -10.98
N ASP A 102 2.51 -15.52 -10.85
CA ASP A 102 2.56 -16.67 -9.96
C ASP A 102 3.35 -17.84 -10.55
N ARG A 103 3.56 -18.89 -9.76
CA ARG A 103 4.29 -20.10 -10.16
C ARG A 103 3.66 -20.88 -11.34
N ASN A 104 2.39 -20.63 -11.64
CA ASN A 104 1.67 -21.27 -12.74
C ASN A 104 1.69 -20.40 -14.01
N GLY A 105 2.45 -19.30 -14.00
CA GLY A 105 2.56 -18.37 -15.12
C GLY A 105 1.39 -17.39 -15.22
N LYS A 106 0.51 -17.32 -14.22
CA LYS A 106 -0.66 -16.46 -14.27
C LYS A 106 -0.34 -15.05 -13.79
N SER A 107 -0.82 -14.06 -14.52
CA SER A 107 -0.69 -12.65 -14.16
C SER A 107 -1.68 -12.24 -13.07
N TRP A 108 -1.18 -11.52 -12.07
CA TRP A 108 -1.97 -10.92 -11.00
C TRP A 108 -1.59 -9.45 -10.83
N ILE A 109 -2.54 -8.65 -10.38
CA ILE A 109 -2.31 -7.29 -9.93
C ILE A 109 -2.52 -7.26 -8.41
N ALA A 110 -1.45 -6.98 -7.68
CA ALA A 110 -1.48 -6.65 -6.26
C ALA A 110 -1.69 -5.14 -6.11
N SER A 111 -2.79 -4.74 -5.47
CA SER A 111 -3.08 -3.35 -5.17
C SER A 111 -2.71 -3.05 -3.72
N TYR A 112 -1.55 -2.43 -3.53
CA TYR A 112 -1.06 -2.04 -2.22
C TYR A 112 -1.60 -0.67 -1.83
N THR A 113 -2.10 -0.55 -0.61
CA THR A 113 -2.37 0.75 0.03
C THR A 113 -1.28 1.04 1.04
N LEU A 114 -0.77 2.27 1.04
CA LEU A 114 0.33 2.70 1.90
C LEU A 114 0.02 4.04 2.54
N GLN A 115 0.64 4.29 3.69
CA GLN A 115 0.53 5.56 4.36
C GLN A 115 1.85 5.90 5.05
N ARG A 116 2.22 7.17 4.99
CA ARG A 116 3.33 7.69 5.77
C ARG A 116 2.90 7.85 7.23
N GLN A 117 3.65 7.24 8.13
CA GLN A 117 3.40 7.29 9.56
C GLN A 117 3.92 8.60 10.17
N ALA A 118 3.54 8.88 11.42
CA ALA A 118 3.98 10.08 12.13
C ALA A 118 5.51 10.16 12.32
N ASP A 119 6.17 9.00 12.40
CA ASP A 119 7.64 8.89 12.47
C ASP A 119 8.34 9.08 11.10
N GLY A 120 7.56 9.29 10.04
CA GLY A 120 8.05 9.47 8.68
C GLY A 120 8.22 8.17 7.89
N SER A 121 8.08 7.00 8.49
CA SER A 121 8.19 5.72 7.78
C SER A 121 7.01 5.50 6.81
N MET A 122 7.28 4.90 5.65
CA MET A 122 6.23 4.48 4.72
C MET A 122 5.84 3.03 5.03
N LYS A 123 4.56 2.79 5.35
CA LYS A 123 4.06 1.46 5.75
C LYS A 123 2.87 1.02 4.90
N ILE A 124 2.76 -0.29 4.70
CA ILE A 124 1.66 -0.92 3.95
C ILE A 124 0.45 -1.06 4.88
N THR A 125 -0.66 -0.43 4.50
CA THR A 125 -1.93 -0.46 5.26
C THR A 125 -2.90 -1.51 4.74
N GLY A 126 -2.65 -2.06 3.55
CA GLY A 126 -3.45 -3.11 2.94
C GLY A 126 -2.86 -3.63 1.63
N CYS A 127 -3.30 -4.81 1.22
CA CYS A 127 -3.03 -5.39 -0.09
C CYS A 127 -4.25 -6.20 -0.53
N SER A 128 -4.63 -6.08 -1.80
CA SER A 128 -5.64 -6.95 -2.41
C SER A 128 -5.13 -7.49 -3.74
N LEU A 129 -5.58 -8.70 -4.10
CA LEU A 129 -5.22 -9.34 -5.36
C LEU A 129 -6.41 -9.40 -6.31
N ARG A 130 -6.16 -9.06 -7.57
CA ARG A 130 -7.06 -9.36 -8.68
C ARG A 130 -6.28 -10.05 -9.78
N LYS A 131 -6.95 -10.91 -10.55
CA LYS A 131 -6.35 -11.49 -11.76
C LYS A 131 -6.00 -10.33 -12.71
N GLY A 132 -4.80 -10.36 -13.28
CA GLY A 132 -4.47 -9.51 -14.41
C GLY A 132 -5.18 -10.03 -15.64
N ASP A 133 -5.58 -9.14 -16.54
CA ASP A 133 -5.96 -9.57 -17.87
C ASP A 133 -4.68 -10.02 -18.58
N ASP A 134 -4.60 -11.30 -18.92
CA ASP A 134 -3.59 -11.77 -19.87
C ASP A 134 -4.00 -11.20 -21.22
N VAL A 135 -3.48 -10.02 -21.56
CA VAL A 135 -3.50 -9.60 -22.96
C VAL A 135 -2.50 -10.50 -23.66
N ALA A 136 -2.98 -11.68 -24.09
CA ALA A 136 -2.35 -12.43 -25.15
C ALA A 136 -2.27 -11.48 -26.35
N VAL A 137 -1.06 -11.01 -26.64
CA VAL A 137 -0.73 -10.37 -27.91
C VAL A 137 -0.59 -11.45 -28.95
#